data_AF-A0A4V2XPK1-F1
#
_entry.id   AF-A0A4V2XPK1-F1
#
_cell.length_a   1.000
_cell.length_b   1.000
_cell.length_c   1.000
_cell.angle_alpha   90.00
_cell.angle_beta   90.00
_cell.angle_gamma   90.00
#
_symmetry.space_group_name_H-M   'P 1'
#
loop_
_entity.id
_entity.type
_entity.pdbx_description
1 polymer ?
#
loop_
_entity_poly.entity_id
_entity_poly.type
_entity_poly.pdbx_seq_one_letter_code
_entity_poly.pdbx_strand_id
1 'polypeptide(L)'
;MKPFPLPIPPVLRPYILDFLWDVDRLHALELPTAELTVASLAHHLDLPFWAYGGRPFQVTPHEVAADPNRYHEQYARTLAADLSHPIDAVRREDGRITILDGIHRLLHAELTDQPVITARLLDWAHLDDIASYP
;
A
#
# COMPACT_ATOMS: atom_id res chain seq x y z
N MET A 1 0.20 4.37 20.52
CA MET A 1 0.81 4.03 19.23
C MET A 1 2.04 4.90 19.01
N LYS A 2 3.13 4.35 18.48
CA LYS A 2 4.33 5.11 18.10
C LYS A 2 4.04 5.91 16.81
N PRO A 3 4.30 7.23 16.76
CA PRO A 3 4.00 8.03 15.58
C PRO A 3 4.83 7.59 14.36
N PHE A 4 4.32 7.89 13.17
CA PHE A 4 5.07 7.66 11.94
C PHE A 4 6.37 8.48 11.96
N PRO A 5 7.53 7.88 11.63
CA PRO A 5 8.83 8.48 11.90
C PRO A 5 9.20 9.62 10.94
N LEU A 6 8.37 9.88 9.92
CA LEU A 6 8.62 10.85 8.87
C LEU A 6 7.46 11.84 8.73
N PRO A 7 7.71 13.09 8.32
CA PRO A 7 6.64 14.01 7.96
C PRO A 7 5.84 13.46 6.77
N ILE A 8 4.53 13.27 6.97
CA ILE A 8 3.63 12.76 5.93
C ILE A 8 3.13 13.92 5.06
N PRO A 9 3.38 13.88 3.73
CA PRO A 9 2.80 14.82 2.78
C PRO A 9 1.28 14.91 2.92
N PRO A 10 0.67 16.11 2.85
CA PRO A 10 -0.77 16.27 3.01
C PRO A 10 -1.61 15.36 2.10
N VAL A 11 -1.14 15.12 0.86
CA VAL A 11 -1.80 14.25 -0.12
C VAL A 11 -1.89 12.78 0.32
N LEU A 12 -0.97 12.31 1.18
CA LEU A 12 -0.93 10.94 1.66
C LEU A 12 -1.74 10.72 2.94
N ARG A 13 -2.01 11.76 3.73
CA ARG A 13 -2.71 11.64 5.03
C ARG A 13 -4.04 10.88 4.98
N PRO A 14 -4.87 11.00 3.93
CA PRO A 14 -6.12 10.23 3.86
C PRO A 14 -5.91 8.74 3.55
N TYR A 15 -4.72 8.35 3.07
CA TYR A 15 -4.45 7.05 2.46
C TYR A 15 -3.38 6.24 3.18
N ILE A 16 -2.68 6.80 4.17
CA ILE A 16 -1.73 6.09 5.02
C ILE A 16 -2.04 6.25 6.51
N LEU A 17 -1.50 5.36 7.33
CA LEU A 17 -1.51 5.48 8.78
C LEU A 17 -0.44 6.49 9.23
N ASP A 18 -0.77 7.31 10.22
CA ASP A 18 0.14 8.30 10.81
C ASP A 18 0.89 7.76 12.05
N PHE A 19 0.85 6.45 12.25
CA PHE A 19 1.58 5.71 13.27
C PHE A 19 2.28 4.49 12.67
N LEU A 20 3.25 3.94 13.40
CA LEU A 20 3.94 2.71 13.05
C LEU A 20 3.08 1.50 13.42
N TRP A 21 2.90 0.60 12.45
CA TRP A 21 2.33 -0.71 12.65
C TRP A 21 3.40 -1.79 12.61
N ASP A 22 3.12 -2.89 13.28
CA ASP A 22 3.93 -4.10 13.33
C ASP A 22 3.44 -5.07 12.25
N VAL A 23 4.32 -5.36 11.29
CA VAL A 23 4.02 -6.23 10.15
C VAL A 23 3.85 -7.68 10.59
N ASP A 24 4.58 -8.14 11.60
CA ASP A 24 4.46 -9.51 12.09
C ASP A 24 3.12 -9.70 12.80
N ARG A 25 2.66 -8.71 13.57
CA ARG A 25 1.30 -8.71 14.15
C ARG A 25 0.23 -8.73 13.07
N LEU A 26 0.35 -7.88 12.05
CA LEU A 26 -0.58 -7.86 10.92
C LEU A 26 -0.67 -9.24 10.25
N HIS A 27 0.47 -9.86 9.94
CA HIS A 27 0.50 -11.17 9.30
C HIS A 27 -0.06 -12.29 10.18
N ALA A 28 0.07 -12.19 11.50
CA ALA A 28 -0.48 -13.15 12.46
C ALA A 28 -2.01 -13.10 12.61
N LEU A 29 -2.67 -12.02 12.15
CA LEU A 29 -4.13 -11.93 12.16
C LEU A 29 -4.76 -12.83 11.09
N GLU A 30 -5.80 -13.56 11.47
CA GLU A 30 -6.71 -14.23 10.55
C GLU A 30 -7.72 -13.22 9.98
N LEU A 31 -7.32 -12.52 8.91
CA LEU A 31 -8.16 -11.52 8.25
C LEU A 31 -9.01 -12.13 7.13
N PRO A 32 -10.27 -11.67 6.96
CA PRO A 32 -11.05 -12.04 5.79
C PRO A 32 -10.39 -11.53 4.51
N THR A 33 -10.49 -12.33 3.45
CA THR A 33 -10.09 -11.92 2.10
C THR A 33 -11.29 -11.42 1.32
N ALA A 34 -11.08 -10.41 0.49
CA ALA A 34 -12.05 -9.88 -0.44
C ALA A 34 -11.39 -9.53 -1.76
N GLU A 35 -12.14 -9.65 -2.86
CA GLU A 35 -11.72 -9.11 -4.15
C GLU A 35 -12.04 -7.62 -4.21
N LEU A 36 -11.03 -6.80 -4.51
CA LEU A 36 -11.18 -5.38 -4.80
C LEU A 36 -10.90 -5.15 -6.28
N THR A 37 -11.67 -4.26 -6.92
CA THR A 37 -11.34 -3.85 -8.30
C THR A 37 -10.07 -3.01 -8.30
N VAL A 38 -9.16 -3.27 -9.23
CA VAL A 38 -7.97 -2.42 -9.41
C VAL A 38 -8.39 -0.96 -9.67
N ALA A 39 -9.45 -0.75 -10.45
CA ALA A 39 -10.04 0.56 -10.70
C ALA A 39 -10.46 1.31 -9.42
N SER A 40 -11.03 0.63 -8.41
CA SER A 40 -11.36 1.26 -7.13
C SER A 40 -10.15 1.69 -6.30
N LEU A 41 -8.98 1.13 -6.61
CA LEU A 41 -7.71 1.43 -5.95
C LEU A 41 -6.81 2.34 -6.79
N ALA A 42 -7.16 2.65 -8.03
CA ALA A 42 -6.31 3.37 -8.99
C ALA A 42 -5.72 4.68 -8.43
N HIS A 43 -6.45 5.41 -7.59
CA HIS A 43 -5.93 6.64 -6.97
C HIS A 43 -4.64 6.42 -6.16
N HIS A 44 -4.44 5.23 -5.57
CA HIS A 44 -3.20 4.90 -4.87
C HIS A 44 -1.99 4.94 -5.82
N LEU A 45 -2.18 4.62 -7.10
CA LEU A 45 -1.10 4.59 -8.08
C LEU A 45 -0.62 6.00 -8.49
N ASP A 46 -1.38 7.04 -8.12
CA ASP A 46 -1.03 8.45 -8.27
C ASP A 46 -0.45 9.09 -6.98
N LEU A 47 -0.26 8.29 -5.92
CA LEU A 47 0.25 8.79 -4.64
C LEU A 47 1.75 8.51 -4.48
N PRO A 48 2.52 9.45 -3.89
CA PRO A 48 3.97 9.34 -3.83
C PRO A 48 4.39 8.39 -2.70
N PHE A 49 4.31 7.09 -2.91
CA PHE A 49 4.65 6.09 -1.89
C PHE A 49 6.15 5.83 -1.77
N TRP A 50 6.90 5.96 -2.86
CA TRP A 50 8.27 5.47 -2.91
C TRP A 50 9.31 6.56 -2.74
N ALA A 51 10.39 6.19 -2.07
CA ALA A 51 11.56 7.03 -1.91
C ALA A 51 12.35 7.13 -3.22
N TYR A 52 12.97 8.28 -3.46
CA TYR A 52 13.89 8.48 -4.57
C TYR A 52 14.98 9.48 -4.18
N GLY A 53 16.24 9.21 -4.54
CA GLY A 53 17.37 10.06 -4.17
C GLY A 53 17.54 10.24 -2.65
N GLY A 54 17.24 9.20 -1.85
CA GLY A 54 17.34 9.24 -0.39
C GLY A 54 16.23 10.02 0.32
N ARG A 55 15.23 10.53 -0.42
CA ARG A 55 14.08 11.25 0.15
C ARG A 55 12.84 10.37 0.11
N PRO A 56 12.06 10.28 1.20
CA PRO A 56 10.80 9.53 1.21
C PRO A 56 9.72 10.27 0.42
N PHE A 57 8.70 9.53 0.00
CA PHE A 57 7.49 10.06 -0.63
C PHE A 57 7.74 10.97 -1.85
N GLN A 58 8.52 10.49 -2.81
CA GLN A 58 8.92 11.27 -3.99
C GLN A 58 8.30 10.79 -5.29
N VAL A 59 8.03 9.50 -5.42
CA VAL A 59 7.66 8.88 -6.70
C VAL A 59 6.40 8.05 -6.54
N THR A 60 5.50 8.22 -7.50
CA THR A 60 4.25 7.49 -7.64
C THR A 60 4.44 6.18 -8.41
N PRO A 61 3.60 5.16 -8.17
CA PRO A 61 3.57 3.95 -9.01
C PRO A 61 3.43 4.23 -10.51
N HIS A 62 2.55 5.16 -10.91
CA HIS A 62 2.40 5.52 -12.33
C HIS A 62 3.66 6.18 -12.92
N GLU A 63 4.38 7.01 -12.17
CA GLU A 63 5.67 7.54 -12.66
C GLU A 63 6.71 6.44 -12.89
N VAL A 64 6.73 5.41 -12.05
CA VAL A 64 7.61 4.24 -12.23
C VAL A 64 7.24 3.45 -13.47
N ALA A 65 5.95 3.26 -13.73
CA ALA A 65 5.47 2.62 -14.96
C ALA A 65 5.81 3.44 -16.22
N ALA A 66 5.73 4.77 -16.13
CA ALA A 66 5.98 5.68 -17.24
C ALA A 66 7.48 5.82 -17.60
N ASP A 67 8.39 5.67 -16.63
CA ASP A 67 9.85 5.71 -16.87
C ASP A 67 10.60 4.55 -16.16
N PRO A 68 10.47 3.31 -16.67
CA PRO A 68 11.10 2.13 -16.07
C PRO A 68 12.62 2.20 -16.00
N ASN A 69 13.26 2.92 -16.93
CA ASN A 69 14.72 3.05 -16.96
C ASN A 69 15.22 3.91 -15.79
N ARG A 70 14.55 5.04 -15.54
CA ARG A 70 14.88 5.92 -14.41
C ARG A 70 14.58 5.27 -13.07
N TYR A 71 13.48 4.54 -12.97
CA TYR A 71 12.99 3.93 -11.74
C TYR A 71 13.17 2.41 -11.69
N HIS A 72 14.25 1.91 -12.30
CA HIS A 72 14.48 0.49 -12.55
C HIS A 72 14.35 -0.42 -11.32
N GLU A 73 14.81 0.01 -10.14
CA GLU A 73 14.67 -0.79 -8.91
C GLU A 73 13.21 -0.99 -8.50
N GLN A 74 12.40 0.06 -8.54
CA GLN A 74 10.97 -0.04 -8.18
C GLN A 74 10.20 -0.80 -9.26
N TYR A 75 10.51 -0.56 -10.54
CA TYR A 75 9.89 -1.26 -11.64
C TYR A 75 10.19 -2.77 -11.61
N ALA A 76 11.45 -3.15 -11.33
CA ALA A 76 11.83 -4.55 -11.17
C ALA A 76 11.10 -5.22 -9.99
N ARG A 77 10.95 -4.52 -8.85
CA ARG A 77 10.16 -5.01 -7.71
C ARG A 77 8.69 -5.19 -8.05
N THR A 78 8.12 -4.29 -8.84
CA THR A 78 6.75 -4.42 -9.36
C THR A 78 6.60 -5.69 -10.19
N LEU A 79 7.45 -5.90 -11.19
CA LEU A 79 7.37 -7.09 -12.05
C LEU A 79 7.65 -8.40 -11.32
N ALA A 80 8.45 -8.36 -10.24
CA ALA A 80 8.73 -9.52 -9.40
C ALA A 80 7.65 -9.79 -8.34
N ALA A 81 6.66 -8.91 -8.18
CA ALA A 81 5.64 -9.06 -7.16
C ALA A 81 4.65 -10.18 -7.53
N ASP A 82 4.55 -11.20 -6.69
CA ASP A 82 3.62 -12.32 -6.91
C ASP A 82 2.18 -11.89 -6.59
N LEU A 83 1.30 -11.95 -7.61
CA LEU A 83 -0.11 -11.61 -7.51
C LEU A 83 -0.96 -12.71 -6.85
N SER A 84 -0.39 -13.90 -6.59
CA SER A 84 -1.06 -14.95 -5.81
C SER A 84 -1.19 -14.58 -4.32
N HIS A 85 -0.36 -13.64 -3.85
CA HIS A 85 -0.42 -13.12 -2.49
C HIS A 85 -1.34 -11.90 -2.39
N PRO A 86 -2.24 -11.85 -1.39
CA PRO A 86 -3.11 -10.70 -1.19
C PRO A 86 -2.32 -9.44 -0.83
N ILE A 87 -2.91 -8.27 -1.10
CA ILE A 87 -2.49 -7.02 -0.44
C ILE A 87 -3.04 -6.99 0.99
N ASP A 88 -2.34 -6.33 1.90
CA ASP A 88 -2.88 -6.04 3.23
C ASP A 88 -3.39 -4.60 3.24
N ALA A 89 -4.63 -4.41 3.70
CA ALA A 89 -5.23 -3.09 3.75
C ALA A 89 -6.18 -2.92 4.93
N VAL A 90 -6.36 -1.67 5.32
CA VAL A 90 -7.34 -1.26 6.32
C VAL A 90 -8.52 -0.60 5.62
N ARG A 91 -9.73 -1.01 6.00
CA ARG A 91 -10.95 -0.26 5.67
C ARG A 91 -11.20 0.79 6.75
N ARG A 92 -11.07 2.06 6.37
CA ARG A 92 -11.34 3.21 7.23
C ARG A 92 -12.85 3.38 7.50
N GLU A 93 -13.20 4.12 8.55
CA GLU A 93 -14.60 4.41 8.91
C GLU A 93 -15.38 5.13 7.80
N ASP A 94 -14.68 5.95 7.00
CA ASP A 94 -15.26 6.66 5.84
C ASP A 94 -15.32 5.80 4.57
N GLY A 95 -15.01 4.50 4.68
CA GLY A 95 -15.01 3.54 3.58
C GLY A 95 -13.76 3.58 2.70
N ARG A 96 -12.81 4.50 2.92
CA ARG A 96 -11.54 4.50 2.18
C ARG A 96 -10.70 3.30 2.54
N ILE A 97 -9.88 2.88 1.58
CA ILE A 97 -8.88 1.83 1.77
C ILE A 97 -7.53 2.49 2.01
N THR A 98 -6.81 2.02 3.02
CA THR A 98 -5.40 2.32 3.27
C THR A 98 -4.62 1.05 3.05
N ILE A 99 -3.76 1.00 2.02
CA ILE A 99 -2.91 -0.15 1.73
C ILE A 99 -1.71 -0.13 2.69
N LEU A 100 -1.55 -1.19 3.47
CA LEU A 100 -0.45 -1.36 4.42
C LEU A 100 0.74 -2.08 3.78
N ASP A 101 0.47 -3.06 2.93
CA ASP A 101 1.47 -3.74 2.10
C ASP A 101 0.88 -4.10 0.74
N GLY A 102 1.73 -4.07 -0.30
CA GLY A 102 1.36 -4.55 -1.63
C GLY A 102 1.10 -3.49 -2.70
N ILE A 103 1.60 -2.24 -2.54
CA ILE A 103 1.54 -1.23 -3.62
C ILE A 103 2.21 -1.74 -4.93
N HIS A 104 3.33 -2.48 -4.82
CA HIS A 104 3.94 -3.14 -5.98
C HIS A 104 3.02 -4.17 -6.65
N ARG A 105 2.24 -4.92 -5.86
CA ARG A 105 1.25 -5.89 -6.38
C ARG A 105 0.10 -5.17 -7.07
N LEU A 106 -0.37 -4.05 -6.52
CA LEU A 106 -1.41 -3.24 -7.17
C LEU A 106 -0.95 -2.71 -8.54
N LEU A 107 0.26 -2.15 -8.62
CA LEU A 107 0.79 -1.68 -9.90
C LEU A 107 0.99 -2.83 -10.89
N HIS A 108 1.50 -3.98 -10.43
CA HIS A 108 1.67 -5.15 -11.29
C HIS A 108 0.34 -5.66 -11.83
N ALA A 109 -0.72 -5.69 -11.00
CA ALA A 109 -2.07 -6.03 -11.44
C ALA A 109 -2.57 -5.09 -12.54
N GLU A 110 -2.37 -3.77 -12.40
CA GLU A 110 -2.73 -2.80 -13.44
C GLU A 110 -1.94 -3.01 -14.74
N LEU A 111 -0.61 -3.18 -14.65
CA LEU A 111 0.26 -3.40 -15.82
C LEU A 111 -0.03 -4.69 -16.60
N THR A 112 -0.71 -5.65 -15.96
CA THR A 112 -1.08 -6.95 -16.55
C THR A 112 -2.58 -7.06 -16.82
N ASP A 113 -3.30 -5.92 -16.82
CA ASP A 113 -4.74 -5.83 -17.09
C ASP A 113 -5.59 -6.74 -16.17
N GLN A 114 -5.13 -7.01 -14.94
CA GLN A 114 -5.90 -7.76 -13.96
C GLN A 114 -7.00 -6.85 -13.40
N PRO A 115 -8.29 -7.19 -13.54
CA PRO A 115 -9.38 -6.31 -13.13
C PRO A 115 -9.57 -6.28 -11.60
N VAL A 116 -9.09 -7.31 -10.91
CA VAL A 116 -9.29 -7.53 -9.47
C VAL A 116 -7.98 -7.93 -8.80
N ILE A 117 -7.87 -7.60 -7.51
CA ILE A 117 -6.81 -8.05 -6.62
C ILE A 117 -7.40 -8.55 -5.30
N THR A 118 -6.85 -9.62 -4.77
CA THR A 118 -7.23 -10.13 -3.44
C THR A 118 -6.63 -9.24 -2.37
N ALA A 119 -7.44 -8.83 -1.39
CA ALA A 119 -7.01 -8.05 -0.25
C ALA A 119 -7.41 -8.75 1.05
N ARG A 120 -6.49 -8.81 2.01
CA ARG A 120 -6.79 -9.06 3.43
C ARG A 120 -7.20 -7.74 4.06
N LEU A 121 -8.41 -7.70 4.61
CA LEU A 121 -8.99 -6.46 5.12
C LEU A 121 -9.06 -6.46 6.65
N LEU A 122 -8.37 -5.48 7.24
CA LEU A 122 -8.50 -5.12 8.64
C LEU A 122 -9.54 -4.00 8.78
N ASP A 123 -10.52 -4.18 9.67
CA ASP A 123 -11.46 -3.12 9.99
C ASP A 123 -10.80 -2.05 10.88
N TRP A 124 -11.14 -0.78 10.67
CA TRP A 124 -10.57 0.35 11.41
C TRP A 124 -10.62 0.20 12.93
N ALA A 125 -11.67 -0.45 13.45
CA ALA A 125 -11.86 -0.72 14.87
C ALA A 125 -10.75 -1.60 15.49
N HIS A 126 -9.98 -2.30 14.66
CA HIS A 126 -8.93 -3.26 15.05
C HIS A 126 -7.51 -2.74 14.81
N LEU A 127 -7.33 -1.44 14.56
CA LEU A 127 -6.00 -0.86 14.34
C LEU A 127 -5.02 -1.05 15.52
N ASP A 128 -5.53 -1.11 16.75
CA ASP A 128 -4.70 -1.36 17.94
C ASP A 128 -4.04 -2.75 17.91
N ASP A 129 -4.63 -3.72 17.20
CA ASP A 129 -4.10 -5.09 17.11
C ASP A 129 -2.75 -5.13 16.36
N ILE A 130 -2.52 -4.15 15.47
CA ILE A 130 -1.29 -4.03 14.69
C ILE A 130 -0.41 -2.85 15.12
N ALA A 131 -0.88 -1.98 16.03
CA ALA A 131 -0.13 -0.80 16.39
C ALA A 131 1.14 -1.15 17.19
N SER A 132 2.26 -0.48 16.87
CA SER A 132 3.47 -0.53 17.69
C SER A 132 3.31 0.40 18.90
N TYR A 133 3.69 -0.08 20.07
CA TYR A 133 3.73 0.70 21.33
C TYR A 133 5.19 0.89 21.78
N PRO A 134 5.49 1.99 22.50
CA PRO A 134 6.83 2.26 23.01
C PRO A 134 7.32 1.22 24.03
#